data_AF-A0A9E6CMY1-F1
#
_entry.id   AF-A0A9E6CMY1-F1
#
_cell.length_a   1.000
_cell.length_b   1.000
_cell.length_c   1.000
_cell.angle_alpha   90.00
_cell.angle_beta   90.00
_cell.angle_gamma   90.00
#
_symmetry.space_group_name_H-M   'P 1'
#
loop_
_entity.id
_entity.type
_entity.pdbx_description
1 polymer ?
#
loop_
_entity_poly.entity_id
_entity_poly.type
_entity_poly.pdbx_seq_one_letter_code
_entity_poly.pdbx_strand_id
1 'polypeptide(L)'
;MPKLEQFKYDFISVISHELRTPLAIIKEGISLILDEIPGKINSDQKEILIMSKNNVNRLAKSVDDMLITAKMKKKIKKFKKEKRDE
;
A
#
# COMPACT_ATOMS: atom_id res chain seq x y z
N MET A 1 -0.32 20.99 -19.27
CA MET A 1 -0.89 19.89 -18.44
C MET A 1 -0.03 18.62 -18.26
N PRO A 2 0.97 18.22 -19.10
CA PRO A 2 1.68 16.94 -18.87
C PRO A 2 2.55 16.91 -17.60
N LYS A 3 3.05 18.07 -17.14
CA LYS A 3 3.78 18.20 -15.87
C LYS A 3 2.94 17.87 -14.63
N LEU A 4 1.65 18.24 -14.62
CA LEU A 4 0.75 17.96 -13.50
C LEU A 4 0.49 16.46 -13.33
N GLU A 5 0.35 15.75 -14.44
CA GLU A 5 0.10 14.31 -14.44
C GLU A 5 1.34 13.50 -14.04
N GLN A 6 2.53 13.97 -14.43
CA GLN A 6 3.80 13.40 -13.97
C GLN A 6 3.99 13.66 -12.47
N PHE A 7 3.69 14.87 -11.99
CA PHE A 7 3.72 15.21 -10.56
C PHE A 7 2.77 14.32 -9.73
N LYS A 8 1.53 14.10 -10.19
CA LYS A 8 0.60 13.18 -9.52
C LYS A 8 1.14 11.76 -9.41
N TYR A 9 1.79 11.25 -10.46
CA TYR A 9 2.40 9.92 -10.44
C TYR A 9 3.57 9.86 -9.44
N ASP A 10 4.47 10.84 -9.49
CA ASP A 10 5.64 10.89 -8.63
C ASP A 10 5.22 11.03 -7.16
N PHE A 11 4.19 11.84 -6.88
CA PHE A 11 3.58 11.98 -5.56
C PHE A 11 2.99 10.67 -5.02
N ILE A 12 2.17 9.98 -5.83
CA ILE A 12 1.61 8.67 -5.43
C ILE A 12 2.74 7.67 -5.19
N SER A 13 3.78 7.67 -6.02
CA SER A 13 4.93 6.78 -5.86
C SER A 13 5.63 7.00 -4.52
N VAL A 14 5.97 8.26 -4.19
CA VAL A 14 6.65 8.61 -2.93
C VAL A 14 5.82 8.18 -1.74
N ILE A 15 4.54 8.57 -1.68
CA ILE A 15 3.66 8.21 -0.56
C ILE A 15 3.51 6.70 -0.43
N SER A 16 3.30 5.96 -1.54
CA SER A 16 3.22 4.51 -1.48
C SER A 16 4.49 3.87 -0.91
N HIS A 17 5.68 4.40 -1.24
CA HIS A 17 6.94 3.91 -0.67
C HIS A 17 7.07 4.22 0.82
N GLU A 18 6.75 5.45 1.23
CA GLU A 18 6.81 5.88 2.63
C GLU A 18 5.80 5.15 3.52
N LEU A 19 4.66 4.71 2.97
CA LEU A 19 3.64 3.96 3.71
C LEU A 19 3.97 2.47 3.88
N ARG A 20 4.78 1.86 3.01
CA ARG A 20 5.10 0.41 3.11
C ARG A 20 5.81 0.07 4.42
N THR A 21 6.81 0.84 4.79
CA THR A 21 7.60 0.61 6.01
C THR A 21 6.75 0.69 7.29
N PRO A 22 5.97 1.75 7.56
CA PRO A 22 5.14 1.81 8.76
C PRO A 22 4.05 0.74 8.76
N LEU A 23 3.45 0.38 7.61
CA LEU A 23 2.49 -0.72 7.54
C LEU A 23 3.14 -2.07 7.85
N ALA A 24 4.37 -2.31 7.39
CA ALA A 24 5.14 -3.50 7.74
C ALA A 24 5.43 -3.56 9.25
N ILE A 25 5.86 -2.44 9.84
CA ILE A 25 6.12 -2.34 11.29
C ILE A 25 4.84 -2.63 12.10
N ILE A 26 3.70 -2.06 11.70
CA ILE A 26 2.41 -2.30 12.39
C ILE A 26 2.02 -3.78 12.27
N LYS A 27 2.12 -4.36 11.07
CA LYS A 27 1.81 -5.77 10.82
C LYS A 27 2.69 -6.70 11.66
N GLU A 28 3.97 -6.37 11.76
CA GLU A 28 4.94 -7.14 12.54
C GLU A 28 4.62 -7.02 14.03
N GLY A 29 4.39 -5.81 14.54
CA GLY A 29 4.00 -5.59 15.94
C GLY A 29 2.74 -6.39 16.32
N ILE A 30 1.72 -6.39 15.45
CA ILE A 30 0.51 -7.21 15.67
C ILE A 30 0.85 -8.71 15.67
N SER A 31 1.75 -9.16 14.79
CA SER A 31 2.13 -10.57 14.71
C SER A 31 2.89 -11.02 15.96
N LEU A 32 3.85 -10.22 16.45
CA LEU A 32 4.57 -10.49 17.69
C LEU A 32 3.63 -10.62 18.90
N ILE A 33 2.59 -9.79 18.99
CA ILE A 33 1.60 -9.87 20.07
C ILE A 33 0.71 -11.10 19.90
N LEU A 34 0.28 -11.43 18.68
CA LEU A 34 -0.50 -12.64 18.39
C LEU A 34 0.28 -13.94 18.69
N ASP A 35 1.60 -13.89 18.53
CA ASP A 35 2.52 -14.98 18.85
C ASP A 35 2.85 -15.03 20.36
N GLU A 36 2.22 -14.18 21.17
CA GLU A 36 2.39 -14.08 22.63
C GLU A 36 3.83 -13.85 23.09
N ILE A 37 4.69 -13.32 22.21
CA ILE A 37 6.11 -13.03 22.50
C ILE A 37 6.27 -12.04 23.68
N PRO A 38 5.57 -10.89 23.72
CA PRO A 38 5.68 -9.97 24.86
C PRO A 38 4.91 -10.46 26.10
N GLY A 39 4.08 -11.50 25.96
CA GLY A 39 3.24 -12.03 27.02
C GLY A 39 1.93 -12.62 26.50
N LYS A 40 1.22 -13.35 27.38
CA LYS A 40 -0.07 -13.96 27.07
C LYS A 40 -1.15 -12.91 26.80
N ILE A 41 -2.06 -13.23 25.88
CA ILE A 41 -3.24 -12.43 25.58
C ILE A 41 -4.52 -13.22 25.89
N ASN A 42 -5.62 -12.53 26.17
CA ASN A 42 -6.92 -13.17 26.34
C ASN A 42 -7.64 -13.34 24.97
N SER A 43 -8.79 -14.03 24.98
CA SER A 43 -9.59 -14.30 23.79
C SER A 43 -9.99 -13.03 23.03
N ASP A 44 -10.44 -12.02 23.77
CA ASP A 44 -10.99 -10.79 23.20
C ASP A 44 -9.89 -9.95 22.54
N GLN A 45 -8.71 -9.87 23.19
CA GLN A 45 -7.51 -9.27 22.62
C GLN A 45 -7.09 -9.98 21.33
N LYS A 46 -7.12 -11.31 21.32
CA LYS A 46 -6.76 -12.10 20.13
C LYS A 46 -7.69 -11.81 18.96
N GLU A 47 -9.00 -11.73 19.19
CA GLU A 47 -9.98 -11.39 18.14
C GLU A 47 -9.73 -9.99 17.56
N ILE A 48 -9.53 -8.99 18.43
CA ILE A 48 -9.23 -7.61 18.02
C ILE A 48 -7.93 -7.54 17.20
N LEU A 49 -6.89 -8.28 17.61
CA LEU A 49 -5.60 -8.31 16.91
C LEU A 49 -5.70 -9.00 15.54
N ILE A 50 -6.50 -10.07 15.41
CA ILE A 50 -6.77 -10.71 14.12
C ILE A 50 -7.49 -9.73 13.18
N MET A 51 -8.52 -9.03 13.67
CA MET A 51 -9.20 -7.99 12.89
C MET A 51 -8.24 -6.88 12.46
N SER A 52 -7.37 -6.43 13.37
CA SER A 52 -6.36 -5.41 13.11
C SER A 52 -5.37 -5.87 12.03
N LYS A 53 -4.85 -7.09 12.13
CA LYS A 53 -3.95 -7.70 11.13
C LYS A 53 -4.58 -7.76 9.75
N ASN A 54 -5.85 -8.16 9.68
CA ASN A 54 -6.61 -8.22 8.42
C ASN A 54 -6.81 -6.84 7.80
N ASN A 55 -7.12 -5.82 8.60
CA ASN A 55 -7.27 -4.45 8.11
C ASN A 55 -5.94 -3.86 7.62
N VAL A 56 -4.84 -4.10 8.33
CA VAL A 56 -3.50 -3.65 7.89
C VAL A 56 -3.09 -4.32 6.58
N ASN A 57 -3.35 -5.62 6.42
CA ASN A 57 -3.10 -6.33 5.16
C ASN A 57 -3.94 -5.76 4.00
N ARG A 58 -5.22 -5.45 4.25
CA ARG A 58 -6.08 -4.80 3.24
C ARG A 58 -5.57 -3.42 2.88
N LEU A 59 -5.13 -2.62 3.86
CA LEU A 59 -4.58 -1.30 3.62
C LEU A 59 -3.27 -1.35 2.81
N ALA A 60 -2.36 -2.27 3.14
CA ALA A 60 -1.13 -2.48 2.37
C ALA A 60 -1.45 -2.82 0.90
N LYS A 61 -2.42 -3.71 0.66
CA LYS A 61 -2.89 -4.04 -0.68
C LYS A 61 -3.45 -2.81 -1.41
N SER A 62 -4.29 -2.02 -0.76
CA SER A 62 -4.83 -0.78 -1.36
C SER A 62 -3.72 0.20 -1.75
N VAL A 63 -2.67 0.34 -0.93
CA VAL A 63 -1.52 1.20 -1.24
C VAL A 63 -0.76 0.70 -2.47
N ASP A 64 -0.58 -0.61 -2.61
CA ASP A 64 0.05 -1.21 -3.78
C ASP A 64 -0.83 -1.06 -5.04
N ASP A 65 -2.13 -1.25 -4.93
CA ASP A 65 -3.09 -1.10 -6.03
C ASP A 65 -3.15 0.36 -6.55
N MET A 66 -3.01 1.35 -5.67
CA MET A 66 -2.88 2.77 -6.06
C MET A 66 -1.65 3.02 -6.92
N LEU A 67 -0.50 2.42 -6.56
CA LEU A 67 0.73 2.53 -7.33
C LEU A 67 0.60 1.85 -8.70
N ILE A 68 0.00 0.66 -8.76
CA ILE A 68 -0.23 -0.07 -10.00
C ILE A 68 -1.11 0.75 -10.95
N THR A 69 -2.20 1.32 -10.43
CA THR A 69 -3.13 2.17 -11.19
C THR A 69 -2.41 3.39 -11.78
N ALA A 70 -1.55 4.04 -10.98
CA ALA A 70 -0.76 5.18 -11.45
C ALA A 70 0.20 4.77 -12.58
N LYS A 71 0.87 3.61 -12.47
CA LYS A 71 1.75 3.06 -13.52
C LYS A 71 0.99 2.72 -14.81
N MET A 72 -0.18 2.09 -14.71
CA MET A 72 -1.00 1.74 -15.87
C MET A 72 -1.45 2.98 -16.66
N LYS A 73 -1.91 4.04 -15.98
CA LYS A 73 -2.29 5.30 -16.63
C LYS A 73 -1.13 5.93 -17.42
N LYS A 74 0.10 5.85 -16.88
CA LYS A 74 1.31 6.32 -17.58
C LYS A 74 1.62 5.51 -18.84
N LYS A 75 1.54 4.16 -18.77
CA LYS A 75 1.73 3.28 -19.94
C LYS A 75 0.72 3.56 -21.05
N ILE A 76 -0.58 3.63 -20.73
CA ILE A 76 -1.64 3.87 -21.71
C ILE A 76 -1.42 5.20 -22.46
N LYS A 77 -0.99 6.26 -21.75
CA LYS A 77 -0.66 7.54 -22.38
C LYS A 77 0.52 7.44 -23.35
N LYS A 78 1.56 6.67 -23.01
CA LYS A 78 2.72 6.46 -23.90
C LYS A 78 2.30 5.78 -25.20
N PHE A 79 1.54 4.68 -25.12
CA PHE A 79 1.00 3.98 -26.28
C PHE A 79 0.12 4.86 -27.17
N LYS A 80 -0.72 5.73 -26.58
CA LYS A 80 -1.56 6.68 -27.34
C LYS A 80 -0.76 7.78 -28.04
N LYS A 81 0.44 8.11 -27.55
CA LYS A 81 1.32 9.09 -28.19
C LYS A 81 2.05 8.47 -29.38
N GLU A 82 2.60 7.27 -29.20
CA GLU A 82 3.29 6.51 -30.25
C GLU A 82 2.39 6.28 -31.48
N LYS A 83 1.10 5.97 -31.30
CA LYS A 83 0.12 5.82 -32.40
C LYS A 83 -0.35 7.12 -33.09
N ARG A 84 0.00 8.30 -32.57
CA ARG A 84 -0.37 9.60 -33.17
C ARG A 84 0.73 10.21 -34.02
N ASP A 85 1.95 9.71 -33.84
CA ASP A 85 3.15 10.15 -34.53
C ASP A 85 3.48 9.21 -35.73
N GLU A 86 2.61 8.21 -36.00
CA GLU A 86 2.54 7.33 -37.19
C GLU A 86 1.37 7.74 -38.09
#